data_AF-A0A840HPK8-F1
#
_entry.id   AF-A0A840HPK8-F1
#
_cell.length_a   1.000
_cell.length_b   1.000
_cell.length_c   1.000
_cell.angle_alpha   90.00
_cell.angle_beta   90.00
_cell.angle_gamma   90.00
#
_symmetry.space_group_name_H-M   'P 1'
#
loop_
_entity.id
_entity.type
_entity.pdbx_description
1 polymer ?
#
loop_
_entity_poly.entity_id
_entity_poly.type
_entity_poly.pdbx_seq_one_letter_code
_entity_poly.pdbx_strand_id
1 'polypeptide(L)'
;MDQISERITPLKIDLALMEKLDSPETRSITDSVNAQLEDLLTKVADLTGKVNKHKAKIKKAIEVIQVSINTFLKSAGYKYVVEIVPEDQSYKMKLVHQDLAGHLETASKHLSYGEKNAFALVLFMHQVLSENPDLVVLDDPISSFDKNKKFAILHELFRGKASLRGRTTLLLTHDIEPAIDVIKGTKDVFQGAKPSASFLSSRGGIVKEVPIAREDIQTFARVCRANIATLQDSILQAIYLRRDYELRDEVGVEYNLLASLFKGRAVPTLQTATENRNMTPEEKRAAEESIRKEHLPGFNYDALVAEVNDVNAIRAKFAATDVGYEKIQLFRIFDIEHDDDVIRNFINESYHIENEYVMQLNPHKFESIPEYVIDECVRMLPPIQ
;
A
#
# COMPACT_ATOMS: atom_id res chain seq x y z
N MET A 1 -25.99 19.82 37.90
CA MET A 1 -26.38 18.80 38.92
C MET A 1 -26.08 19.30 40.32
N ASP A 2 -24.90 19.86 40.58
CA ASP A 2 -24.60 20.52 41.87
C ASP A 2 -25.58 21.68 42.19
N GLN A 3 -26.02 22.42 41.17
CA GLN A 3 -27.07 23.45 41.28
C GLN A 3 -28.45 22.91 41.70
N ILE A 4 -28.73 21.60 41.53
CA ILE A 4 -30.02 21.00 41.89
C ILE A 4 -30.03 20.65 43.37
N SER A 5 -28.95 20.07 43.90
CA SER A 5 -28.80 19.83 45.35
C SER A 5 -28.79 21.13 46.14
N GLU A 6 -28.14 22.19 45.63
CA GLU A 6 -28.13 23.52 46.25
C GLU A 6 -29.51 24.18 46.27
N ARG A 7 -30.40 23.84 45.33
CA ARG A 7 -31.78 24.35 45.28
C ARG A 7 -32.75 23.55 46.14
N ILE A 8 -32.52 22.25 46.33
CA ILE A 8 -33.42 21.37 47.12
C ILE A 8 -33.14 21.49 48.62
N THR A 9 -31.88 21.61 49.02
CA THR A 9 -31.48 21.71 50.44
C THR A 9 -32.21 22.82 51.22
N PRO A 10 -32.36 24.06 50.71
CA PRO A 10 -33.09 25.13 51.40
C PRO A 10 -34.62 24.97 51.38
N LEU A 11 -35.18 23.99 50.64
CA LEU A 11 -36.62 23.70 50.64
C LEU A 11 -37.04 22.79 51.80
N LYS A 12 -36.08 22.27 52.58
CA LYS A 12 -36.38 21.53 53.81
C LYS A 12 -37.03 22.47 54.82
N ILE A 13 -38.15 22.04 55.38
CA ILE A 13 -38.90 22.82 56.37
C ILE A 13 -38.38 22.41 57.75
N ASP A 14 -37.74 23.36 58.44
CA ASP A 14 -37.29 23.17 59.82
C ASP A 14 -38.32 23.77 60.79
N LEU A 15 -39.16 22.92 61.37
CA LEU A 15 -40.18 23.33 62.34
C LEU A 15 -39.59 23.88 63.64
N ALA A 16 -38.32 23.58 63.96
CA ALA A 16 -37.64 24.16 65.12
C ALA A 16 -37.46 25.68 64.99
N LEU A 17 -37.52 26.21 63.77
CA LEU A 17 -37.49 27.65 63.48
C LEU A 17 -38.89 28.29 63.48
N MET A 18 -39.95 27.49 63.68
CA MET A 18 -41.36 27.92 63.57
C MET A 18 -42.20 27.43 64.77
N GLU A 19 -41.80 27.80 66.00
CA GLU A 19 -42.43 27.37 67.26
C GLU A 19 -43.97 27.48 67.30
N LYS A 20 -44.56 28.47 66.62
CA LYS A 20 -46.03 28.69 66.61
C LYS A 20 -46.80 27.73 65.71
N LEU A 21 -46.11 27.03 64.81
CA LEU A 21 -46.71 26.09 63.84
C LEU A 21 -46.41 24.63 64.19
N ASP A 22 -45.68 24.40 65.28
CA ASP A 22 -45.20 23.09 65.71
C ASP A 22 -46.30 22.28 66.44
N SER A 23 -47.31 21.85 65.68
CA SER A 23 -48.38 20.95 66.16
C SER A 23 -48.15 19.51 65.66
N PRO A 24 -48.77 18.50 66.31
CA PRO A 24 -48.69 17.11 65.85
C PRO A 24 -49.13 16.92 64.39
N GLU A 25 -50.18 17.64 63.98
CA GLU A 25 -50.72 17.61 62.62
C GLU A 25 -49.76 18.26 61.62
N THR A 26 -49.14 19.39 61.97
CA THR A 26 -48.15 20.06 61.11
C THR A 26 -46.88 19.22 60.97
N ARG A 27 -46.42 18.55 62.03
CA ARG A 27 -45.29 17.62 61.98
C ARG A 27 -45.56 16.46 61.03
N SER A 28 -46.75 15.85 61.08
CA SER A 28 -47.10 14.75 60.18
C SER A 28 -46.99 15.12 58.69
N ILE A 29 -47.37 16.34 58.32
CA ILE A 29 -47.27 16.83 56.94
C ILE A 29 -45.82 17.16 56.60
N THR A 30 -45.15 17.90 57.50
CA THR A 30 -43.79 18.39 57.28
C THR A 30 -42.76 17.28 57.21
N ASP A 31 -42.86 16.27 58.08
CA ASP A 31 -42.00 15.09 58.08
C ASP A 31 -42.17 14.28 56.80
N SER A 32 -43.41 14.17 56.29
CA SER A 32 -43.69 13.50 55.01
C SER A 32 -43.05 14.24 53.84
N VAL A 33 -43.15 15.57 53.80
CA VAL A 33 -42.53 16.41 52.75
C VAL A 33 -41.00 16.36 52.84
N ASN A 34 -40.43 16.51 54.03
CA ASN A 34 -38.99 16.42 54.25
C ASN A 34 -38.44 15.04 53.88
N ALA A 35 -39.16 13.96 54.19
CA ALA A 35 -38.78 12.60 53.78
C ALA A 35 -38.74 12.44 52.24
N GLN A 36 -39.70 13.04 51.52
CA GLN A 36 -39.68 13.04 50.05
C GLN A 36 -38.51 13.87 49.49
N LEU A 37 -38.19 15.01 50.10
CA LEU A 37 -37.02 15.83 49.73
C LEU A 37 -35.71 15.08 50.00
N GLU A 38 -35.62 14.32 51.10
CA GLU A 38 -34.46 13.47 51.42
C GLU A 38 -34.27 12.35 50.38
N ASP A 39 -35.35 11.68 49.99
CA ASP A 39 -35.33 10.68 48.93
C ASP A 39 -34.89 11.28 47.59
N LEU A 40 -35.36 12.49 47.26
CA LEU A 40 -34.96 13.22 46.05
C LEU A 40 -33.47 13.59 46.08
N LEU A 41 -32.97 14.10 47.22
CA LEU A 41 -31.53 14.38 47.42
C LEU A 41 -30.69 13.12 47.27
N THR A 42 -31.15 11.99 47.82
CA THR A 42 -30.49 10.69 47.71
C THR A 42 -30.40 10.24 46.25
N LYS A 43 -31.49 10.38 45.49
CA LYS A 43 -31.53 10.07 44.05
C LYS A 43 -30.60 10.99 43.23
N VAL A 44 -30.56 12.29 43.53
CA VAL A 44 -29.66 13.25 42.88
C VAL A 44 -28.19 12.92 43.17
N ALA A 45 -27.87 12.49 44.39
CA ALA A 45 -26.53 12.07 44.78
C ALA A 45 -26.10 10.79 44.02
N ASP A 46 -26.96 9.78 43.95
CA ASP A 46 -26.69 8.56 43.17
C ASP A 46 -26.47 8.87 41.68
N LEU A 47 -27.32 9.73 41.10
CA LEU A 47 -27.20 10.12 39.71
C LEU A 47 -25.91 10.91 39.45
N THR A 48 -25.52 11.82 40.35
CA THR A 48 -24.25 12.55 40.28
C THR A 48 -23.07 11.58 40.37
N GLY A 49 -23.15 10.58 41.25
CA GLY A 49 -22.16 9.51 41.34
C GLY A 49 -22.02 8.71 40.04
N LYS A 50 -23.14 8.34 39.41
CA LYS A 50 -23.17 7.67 38.09
C LYS A 50 -22.59 8.54 36.97
N VAL A 51 -22.93 9.83 36.93
CA VAL A 51 -22.40 10.79 35.95
C VAL A 51 -20.89 10.93 36.10
N ASN A 52 -20.38 11.04 37.34
CA ASN A 52 -18.94 11.14 37.59
C ASN A 52 -18.19 9.88 37.16
N LYS A 53 -18.77 8.68 37.39
CA LYS A 53 -18.22 7.42 36.86
C LYS A 53 -18.17 7.41 35.33
N HIS A 54 -19.21 7.92 34.66
CA HIS A 54 -19.21 8.05 33.20
C HIS A 54 -18.16 9.04 32.70
N LYS A 55 -18.06 10.24 33.29
CA LYS A 55 -17.03 11.24 32.95
C LYS A 55 -15.62 10.67 33.11
N ALA A 56 -15.37 9.92 34.18
CA ALA A 56 -14.07 9.26 34.40
C ALA A 56 -13.75 8.21 33.34
N LYS A 57 -14.74 7.40 32.92
CA LYS A 57 -14.57 6.43 31.83
C LYS A 57 -14.27 7.11 30.50
N ILE A 58 -15.00 8.18 30.16
CA ILE A 58 -14.79 8.97 28.93
C ILE A 58 -13.39 9.56 28.92
N LYS A 59 -12.97 10.21 30.02
CA LYS A 59 -11.62 10.78 30.15
C LYS A 59 -10.54 9.72 29.92
N LYS A 60 -10.66 8.56 30.56
CA LYS A 60 -9.70 7.46 30.39
C LYS A 60 -9.67 6.92 28.96
N ALA A 61 -10.82 6.80 28.30
CA ALA A 61 -10.89 6.37 26.91
C ALA A 61 -10.20 7.37 25.97
N ILE A 62 -10.44 8.67 26.18
CA ILE A 62 -9.80 9.76 25.43
C ILE A 62 -8.28 9.72 25.60
N GLU A 63 -7.79 9.57 26.83
CA GLU A 63 -6.34 9.49 27.11
C GLU A 63 -5.70 8.29 26.39
N VAL A 64 -6.35 7.12 26.41
CA VAL A 64 -5.87 5.92 25.72
C VAL A 64 -5.82 6.12 24.21
N ILE A 65 -6.89 6.69 23.62
CA ILE A 65 -6.97 6.97 22.18
C ILE A 65 -5.90 8.00 21.80
N GLN A 66 -5.77 9.10 22.53
CA GLN A 66 -4.78 10.15 22.26
C GLN A 66 -3.36 9.59 22.29
N VAL A 67 -3.00 8.77 23.29
CA VAL A 67 -1.69 8.11 23.36
C VAL A 67 -1.47 7.17 22.18
N SER A 68 -2.50 6.41 21.79
CA SER A 68 -2.44 5.49 20.65
C SER A 68 -2.17 6.22 19.33
N ILE A 69 -2.96 7.26 19.03
CA ILE A 69 -2.81 8.09 17.83
C ILE A 69 -1.42 8.72 17.78
N ASN A 70 -0.97 9.31 18.90
CA ASN A 70 0.34 9.97 18.94
C ASN A 70 1.50 8.97 18.83
N THR A 71 1.34 7.76 19.34
CA THR A 71 2.33 6.69 19.15
C THR A 71 2.41 6.30 17.68
N PHE A 72 1.27 6.10 17.01
CA PHE A 72 1.22 5.80 15.58
C PHE A 72 1.92 6.88 14.75
N LEU A 73 1.54 8.15 14.96
CA LEU A 73 2.10 9.28 14.21
C LEU A 73 3.62 9.37 14.41
N LYS A 74 4.08 9.15 15.64
CA LYS A 74 5.52 9.13 15.96
C LYS A 74 6.24 7.95 15.30
N SER A 75 5.68 6.74 15.35
CA SER A 75 6.24 5.54 14.71
C SER A 75 6.36 5.70 13.20
N ALA A 76 5.38 6.35 12.56
CA ALA A 76 5.38 6.64 11.13
C ALA A 76 6.24 7.87 10.74
N GLY A 77 6.89 8.53 11.71
CA GLY A 77 7.82 9.64 11.48
C GLY A 77 7.14 11.00 11.25
N TYR A 78 5.88 11.17 11.63
CA TYR A 78 5.17 12.43 11.52
C TYR A 78 5.47 13.36 12.71
N LYS A 79 5.63 14.65 12.42
CA LYS A 79 5.89 15.71 13.41
C LYS A 79 4.62 16.30 14.04
N TYR A 80 3.51 15.58 13.93
CA TYR A 80 2.22 16.03 14.44
C TYR A 80 1.83 15.28 15.70
N VAL A 81 1.14 15.99 16.59
CA VAL A 81 0.58 15.46 17.82
C VAL A 81 -0.89 15.88 17.89
N VAL A 82 -1.72 14.96 18.33
CA VAL A 82 -3.13 15.16 18.57
C VAL A 82 -3.37 15.47 20.05
N GLU A 83 -4.18 16.48 20.29
CA GLU A 83 -4.69 16.83 21.60
C GLU A 83 -6.22 16.87 21.58
N ILE A 84 -6.86 16.15 22.49
CA ILE A 84 -8.31 16.11 22.63
C ILE A 84 -8.70 16.98 23.82
N VAL A 85 -9.28 18.14 23.54
CA VAL A 85 -9.61 19.16 24.54
C VAL A 85 -11.12 19.14 24.82
N PRO A 86 -11.56 19.20 26.09
CA PRO A 86 -12.98 19.34 26.42
C PRO A 86 -13.51 20.73 26.01
N GLU A 87 -14.71 20.75 25.43
CA GLU A 87 -15.56 21.92 25.23
C GLU A 87 -16.90 21.71 25.98
N ASP A 88 -17.76 22.73 26.06
CA ASP A 88 -18.95 22.73 26.94
C ASP A 88 -19.82 21.47 26.85
N GLN A 89 -20.04 20.93 25.64
CA GLN A 89 -20.88 19.75 25.42
C GLN A 89 -20.19 18.65 24.59
N SER A 90 -18.91 18.82 24.24
CA SER A 90 -18.21 17.92 23.32
C SER A 90 -16.71 17.87 23.60
N TYR A 91 -16.01 17.01 22.87
CA TYR A 91 -14.56 17.00 22.83
C TYR A 91 -14.11 17.41 21.44
N LYS A 92 -13.12 18.29 21.38
CA LYS A 92 -12.54 18.74 20.11
C LYS A 92 -11.14 18.18 19.97
N MET A 93 -10.91 17.48 18.86
CA MET A 93 -9.59 17.03 18.47
C MET A 93 -8.85 18.18 17.78
N LYS A 94 -7.68 18.55 18.31
CA LYS A 94 -6.79 19.58 17.77
C LYS A 94 -5.48 18.95 17.33
N LEU A 95 -4.98 19.40 16.18
CA LEU A 95 -3.71 18.97 15.63
C LEU A 95 -2.64 20.03 15.92
N VAL A 96 -1.51 19.60 16.48
CA VAL A 96 -0.37 20.44 16.85
C VAL A 96 0.85 19.96 16.09
N HIS A 97 1.57 20.88 15.45
CA HIS A 97 2.86 20.59 14.85
C HIS A 97 3.96 20.81 15.89
N GLN A 98 4.91 19.88 16.03
CA GLN A 98 5.95 19.94 17.07
C GLN A 98 6.83 21.21 17.00
N ASP A 99 7.05 21.73 15.79
CA ASP A 99 7.91 22.90 15.57
C ASP A 99 7.14 24.25 15.58
N LEU A 100 5.82 24.26 15.77
CA LEU A 100 5.00 25.49 15.78
C LEU A 100 4.31 25.68 17.13
N ALA A 101 4.34 26.91 17.64
CA ALA A 101 3.57 27.28 18.82
C ALA A 101 2.09 27.44 18.44
N GLY A 102 1.21 26.59 19.00
CA GLY A 102 -0.23 26.65 18.83
C GLY A 102 -0.84 25.46 18.08
N HIS A 103 -2.15 25.49 17.89
CA HIS A 103 -2.88 24.46 17.13
C HIS A 103 -3.12 24.94 15.70
N LEU A 104 -3.17 24.01 14.75
CA LEU A 104 -3.56 24.32 13.38
C LEU A 104 -5.07 24.52 13.29
N GLU A 105 -5.53 25.73 12.96
CA GLU A 105 -6.96 26.01 12.76
C GLU A 105 -7.55 25.29 11.54
N THR A 106 -6.73 24.97 10.54
CA THR A 106 -7.16 24.21 9.36
C THR A 106 -6.16 23.12 8.98
N ALA A 107 -6.22 21.98 9.68
CA ALA A 107 -5.37 20.82 9.39
C ALA A 107 -5.39 20.43 7.89
N SER A 108 -6.54 20.53 7.22
CA SER A 108 -6.67 20.20 5.79
C SER A 108 -5.88 21.11 4.83
N LYS A 109 -5.49 22.32 5.25
CA LYS A 109 -4.68 23.25 4.43
C LYS A 109 -3.18 23.11 4.65
N HIS A 110 -2.77 22.48 5.75
CA HIS A 110 -1.36 22.39 6.15
C HIS A 110 -0.78 20.98 6.06
N LEU A 111 -1.63 19.95 6.01
CA LEU A 111 -1.21 18.57 5.83
C LEU A 111 -1.00 18.24 4.35
N SER A 112 0.10 17.56 4.06
CA SER A 112 0.32 16.88 2.79
C SER A 112 -0.71 15.76 2.56
N TYR A 113 -0.81 15.27 1.33
CA TYR A 113 -1.75 14.20 0.98
C TYR A 113 -1.47 12.92 1.79
N GLY A 114 -0.20 12.51 1.91
CA GLY A 114 0.18 11.38 2.75
C GLY A 114 -0.15 11.57 4.23
N GLU A 115 0.06 12.76 4.79
CA GLU A 115 -0.30 13.01 6.19
C GLU A 115 -1.81 12.94 6.46
N LYS A 116 -2.62 13.45 5.52
CA LYS A 116 -4.08 13.31 5.57
C LYS A 116 -4.50 11.85 5.57
N ASN A 117 -3.93 11.04 4.67
CA ASN A 117 -4.25 9.63 4.58
C ASN A 117 -3.82 8.85 5.82
N ALA A 118 -2.63 9.11 6.37
CA ALA A 118 -2.19 8.47 7.62
C ALA A 118 -3.14 8.81 8.77
N PHE A 119 -3.57 10.07 8.87
CA PHE A 119 -4.50 10.50 9.90
C PHE A 119 -5.88 9.85 9.73
N ALA A 120 -6.42 9.85 8.52
CA ALA A 120 -7.69 9.19 8.20
C ALA A 120 -7.65 7.69 8.54
N LEU A 121 -6.54 7.02 8.22
CA LEU A 121 -6.35 5.60 8.45
C LEU A 121 -6.29 5.25 9.95
N VAL A 122 -5.66 6.09 10.77
CA VAL A 122 -5.66 5.94 12.24
C VAL A 122 -7.06 6.16 12.83
N LEU A 123 -7.77 7.18 12.38
CA LEU A 123 -9.15 7.41 12.82
C LEU A 123 -10.06 6.26 12.42
N PHE A 124 -9.92 5.78 11.18
CA PHE A 124 -10.63 4.61 10.68
C PHE A 124 -10.34 3.36 11.51
N MET A 125 -9.07 3.12 11.86
CA MET A 125 -8.69 2.01 12.73
C MET A 125 -9.38 2.09 14.10
N HIS A 126 -9.45 3.28 14.71
CA HIS A 126 -10.17 3.48 15.97
C HIS A 126 -11.69 3.32 15.82
N GLN A 127 -12.26 3.73 14.69
CA GLN A 127 -13.66 3.48 14.36
C GLN A 127 -13.94 1.97 14.27
N VAL A 128 -13.11 1.21 13.55
CA VAL A 128 -13.21 -0.26 13.45
C VAL A 128 -13.10 -0.93 14.82
N LEU A 129 -12.22 -0.45 15.70
CA LEU A 129 -12.11 -0.97 17.06
C LEU A 129 -13.37 -0.71 17.91
N SER A 130 -14.04 0.42 17.68
CA SER A 130 -15.27 0.79 18.39
C SER A 130 -16.50 0.07 17.85
N GLU A 131 -16.65 0.02 16.53
CA GLU A 131 -17.81 -0.59 15.86
C GLU A 131 -17.70 -2.11 15.79
N ASN A 132 -16.47 -2.64 15.82
CA ASN A 132 -16.16 -4.06 15.78
C ASN A 132 -16.84 -4.82 14.62
N PRO A 133 -16.62 -4.41 13.36
CA PRO A 133 -17.19 -5.07 12.19
C PRO A 133 -16.56 -6.46 11.95
N ASP A 134 -17.30 -7.34 11.26
CA ASP A 134 -16.84 -8.68 10.88
C ASP A 134 -15.82 -8.66 9.73
N LEU A 135 -15.92 -7.67 8.83
CA LEU A 135 -15.05 -7.48 7.67
C LEU A 135 -14.61 -6.03 7.56
N VAL A 136 -13.31 -5.83 7.33
CA VAL A 136 -12.69 -4.53 7.05
C VAL A 136 -12.14 -4.57 5.64
N VAL A 137 -12.49 -3.60 4.80
CA VAL A 137 -11.95 -3.47 3.44
C VAL A 137 -11.13 -2.19 3.36
N LEU A 138 -9.87 -2.33 2.96
CA LEU A 138 -8.93 -1.24 2.75
C LEU A 138 -8.61 -1.18 1.25
N ASP A 139 -9.09 -0.15 0.57
CA ASP A 139 -8.83 0.08 -0.85
C ASP A 139 -7.66 1.05 -1.03
N ASP A 140 -6.55 0.52 -1.53
CA ASP A 140 -5.26 1.18 -1.74
C ASP A 140 -4.81 2.11 -0.60
N PRO A 141 -4.76 1.63 0.66
CA PRO A 141 -4.56 2.49 1.83
C PRO A 141 -3.15 3.10 1.90
N ILE A 142 -2.19 2.63 1.09
CA ILE A 142 -0.77 2.93 1.24
C ILE A 142 -0.11 3.67 0.07
N SER A 143 -0.81 3.88 -1.03
CA SER A 143 -0.23 4.47 -2.25
C SER A 143 0.26 5.90 -2.08
N SER A 144 -0.30 6.63 -1.11
CA SER A 144 0.09 8.00 -0.79
C SER A 144 1.36 8.13 0.07
N PHE A 145 1.97 7.02 0.49
CA PHE A 145 3.09 7.04 1.44
C PHE A 145 4.44 6.78 0.77
N ASP A 146 5.49 7.42 1.30
CA ASP A 146 6.87 7.12 0.92
C ASP A 146 7.24 5.68 1.29
N LYS A 147 8.15 5.04 0.53
CA LYS A 147 8.61 3.65 0.77
C LYS A 147 8.98 3.38 2.24
N ASN A 148 9.67 4.31 2.89
CA ASN A 148 10.09 4.19 4.29
C ASN A 148 8.92 4.22 5.30
N LYS A 149 7.77 4.79 4.94
CA LYS A 149 6.59 4.93 5.81
C LYS A 149 5.58 3.80 5.61
N LYS A 150 5.50 3.19 4.42
CA LYS A 150 4.58 2.10 4.09
C LYS A 150 4.69 0.93 5.07
N PHE A 151 5.90 0.45 5.34
CA PHE A 151 6.13 -0.62 6.31
C PHE A 151 5.67 -0.24 7.73
N ALA A 152 6.02 0.96 8.21
CA ALA A 152 5.65 1.42 9.56
C ALA A 152 4.13 1.48 9.73
N ILE A 153 3.43 1.96 8.71
CA ILE A 153 1.97 2.07 8.70
C ILE A 153 1.32 0.68 8.67
N LEU A 154 1.76 -0.22 7.80
CA LEU A 154 1.27 -1.61 7.77
C LEU A 154 1.54 -2.33 9.09
N HIS A 155 2.73 -2.14 9.67
CA HIS A 155 3.08 -2.72 10.96
C HIS A 155 2.14 -2.22 12.07
N GLU A 156 1.92 -0.91 12.20
CA GLU A 156 1.02 -0.38 13.22
C GLU A 156 -0.45 -0.82 12.99
N LEU A 157 -0.92 -0.88 11.74
CA LEU A 157 -2.29 -1.31 11.41
C LEU A 157 -2.60 -2.74 11.82
N PHE A 158 -1.65 -3.66 11.66
CA PHE A 158 -1.87 -5.09 11.88
C PHE A 158 -1.22 -5.64 13.16
N ARG A 159 -0.27 -4.92 13.76
CA ARG A 159 0.48 -5.35 14.96
C ARG A 159 0.50 -4.34 16.11
N GLY A 160 0.08 -3.10 15.88
CA GLY A 160 -0.01 -2.08 16.92
C GLY A 160 -0.91 -2.51 18.10
N LYS A 161 -0.78 -1.83 19.24
CA LYS A 161 -1.58 -2.13 20.45
C LYS A 161 -3.09 -1.97 20.20
N ALA A 162 -3.46 -0.99 19.41
CA ALA A 162 -4.78 -0.79 18.84
C ALA A 162 -4.64 -1.08 17.35
N SER A 163 -5.06 -2.25 16.89
CA SER A 163 -4.85 -2.72 15.51
C SER A 163 -6.02 -3.55 14.99
N LEU A 164 -6.02 -3.81 13.69
CA LEU A 164 -6.96 -4.69 13.00
C LEU A 164 -6.71 -6.18 13.28
N ARG A 165 -5.81 -6.50 14.22
CA ARG A 165 -5.48 -7.88 14.59
C ARG A 165 -6.71 -8.64 15.06
N GLY A 166 -6.87 -9.87 14.57
CA GLY A 166 -7.97 -10.76 14.92
C GLY A 166 -9.27 -10.47 14.16
N ARG A 167 -9.26 -9.55 13.19
CA ARG A 167 -10.38 -9.27 12.30
C ARG A 167 -10.06 -9.70 10.88
N THR A 168 -11.10 -10.10 10.15
CA THR A 168 -10.98 -10.35 8.71
C THR A 168 -10.78 -9.01 8.01
N THR A 169 -9.59 -8.81 7.45
CA THR A 169 -9.25 -7.58 6.72
C THR A 169 -8.85 -7.93 5.29
N LEU A 170 -9.54 -7.35 4.32
CA LEU A 170 -9.18 -7.38 2.91
C LEU A 170 -8.44 -6.08 2.57
N LEU A 171 -7.20 -6.20 2.12
CA LEU A 171 -6.40 -5.07 1.64
C LEU A 171 -6.21 -5.23 0.13
N LEU A 172 -6.66 -4.24 -0.63
CA LEU A 172 -6.48 -4.14 -2.07
C LEU A 172 -5.41 -3.09 -2.32
N THR A 173 -4.43 -3.39 -3.17
CA THR A 173 -3.39 -2.43 -3.55
C THR A 173 -2.79 -2.84 -4.89
N HIS A 174 -2.22 -1.87 -5.58
CA HIS A 174 -1.43 -2.10 -6.80
C HIS A 174 0.06 -2.33 -6.48
N ASP A 175 0.48 -2.14 -5.22
CA ASP A 175 1.86 -2.30 -4.80
C ASP A 175 2.16 -3.75 -4.36
N ILE A 176 3.32 -4.27 -4.76
CA ILE A 176 3.80 -5.59 -4.36
C ILE A 176 4.53 -5.58 -3.01
N GLU A 177 5.03 -4.42 -2.53
CA GLU A 177 5.75 -4.29 -1.25
C GLU A 177 5.00 -4.96 -0.08
N PRO A 178 3.69 -4.74 0.12
CA PRO A 178 2.98 -5.35 1.25
C PRO A 178 2.92 -6.87 1.13
N ALA A 179 2.78 -7.39 -0.09
CA ALA A 179 2.81 -8.82 -0.33
C ALA A 179 4.20 -9.40 -0.01
N ILE A 180 5.28 -8.69 -0.35
CA ILE A 180 6.65 -9.08 0.01
C ILE A 180 6.82 -9.09 1.54
N ASP A 181 6.42 -8.02 2.22
CA ASP A 181 6.58 -7.87 3.66
C ASP A 181 5.75 -8.87 4.47
N VAL A 182 4.55 -9.21 3.99
CA VAL A 182 3.63 -10.10 4.69
C VAL A 182 3.90 -11.58 4.38
N ILE A 183 4.19 -11.93 3.13
CA ILE A 183 4.38 -13.33 2.69
C ILE A 183 5.83 -13.79 2.83
N LYS A 184 6.79 -12.92 2.52
CA LYS A 184 8.23 -13.26 2.52
C LYS A 184 8.98 -12.64 3.70
N GLY A 185 8.49 -11.50 4.21
CA GLY A 185 9.08 -10.77 5.32
C GLY A 185 9.26 -11.61 6.59
N THR A 186 10.14 -11.12 7.45
CA THR A 186 10.73 -11.79 8.62
C THR A 186 9.73 -12.70 9.30
N LYS A 187 10.05 -14.01 9.32
CA LYS A 187 9.22 -15.12 9.81
C LYS A 187 8.40 -14.76 11.06
N ASP A 188 8.89 -13.88 11.92
CA ASP A 188 8.37 -13.64 13.26
C ASP A 188 7.45 -12.41 13.40
N VAL A 189 7.43 -11.48 12.44
CA VAL A 189 6.71 -10.18 12.60
C VAL A 189 5.20 -10.34 12.43
N PHE A 190 4.76 -11.07 11.40
CA PHE A 190 3.33 -11.34 11.15
C PHE A 190 2.87 -12.74 11.61
N GLN A 191 3.76 -13.50 12.27
CA GLN A 191 3.44 -14.81 12.86
C GLN A 191 2.23 -14.69 13.80
N GLY A 192 1.14 -15.38 13.44
CA GLY A 192 -0.13 -15.39 14.17
C GLY A 192 -1.32 -14.90 13.35
N ALA A 193 -1.11 -14.05 12.35
CA ALA A 193 -2.04 -13.93 11.24
C ALA A 193 -1.77 -15.09 10.28
N LYS A 194 -2.79 -15.66 9.63
CA LYS A 194 -2.62 -16.54 8.47
C LYS A 194 -2.82 -15.68 7.22
N PRO A 195 -1.88 -14.78 6.88
CA PRO A 195 -2.10 -13.91 5.73
C PRO A 195 -2.15 -14.75 4.46
N SER A 196 -3.06 -14.39 3.58
CA SER A 196 -3.13 -14.88 2.20
C SER A 196 -3.00 -13.68 1.28
N ALA A 197 -2.21 -13.83 0.23
CA ALA A 197 -2.10 -12.84 -0.83
C ALA A 197 -2.50 -13.51 -2.16
N SER A 198 -3.29 -12.79 -2.95
CA SER A 198 -3.69 -13.20 -4.28
C SER A 198 -3.44 -12.05 -5.25
N PHE A 199 -2.96 -12.39 -6.43
CA PHE A 199 -2.83 -11.46 -7.54
C PHE A 199 -4.12 -11.48 -8.34
N LEU A 200 -4.68 -10.30 -8.63
CA LEU A 200 -5.87 -10.13 -9.44
C LEU A 200 -5.49 -9.57 -10.80
N SER A 201 -5.91 -10.24 -11.87
CA SER A 201 -5.83 -9.72 -13.23
C SER A 201 -7.21 -9.71 -13.89
N SER A 202 -7.43 -8.82 -14.85
CA SER A 202 -8.68 -8.74 -15.61
C SER A 202 -8.36 -8.73 -17.10
N ARG A 203 -9.03 -9.58 -17.87
CA ARG A 203 -9.00 -9.57 -19.35
C ARG A 203 -10.38 -9.89 -19.91
N GLY A 204 -10.85 -9.13 -20.89
CA GLY A 204 -12.16 -9.31 -21.52
C GLY A 204 -13.31 -9.21 -20.51
N GLY A 205 -13.13 -8.45 -19.42
CA GLY A 205 -14.09 -8.36 -18.32
C GLY A 205 -14.12 -9.57 -17.37
N ILE A 206 -13.21 -10.53 -17.51
CA ILE A 206 -13.08 -11.69 -16.64
C ILE A 206 -11.94 -11.44 -15.65
N VAL A 207 -12.27 -11.43 -14.35
CA VAL A 207 -11.28 -11.33 -13.27
C VAL A 207 -10.76 -12.72 -12.93
N LYS A 208 -9.44 -12.86 -12.94
CA LYS A 208 -8.71 -14.07 -12.53
C LYS A 208 -7.96 -13.80 -11.24
N GLU A 209 -8.11 -14.71 -10.29
CA GLU A 209 -7.37 -14.70 -9.03
C GLU A 209 -6.28 -15.78 -9.05
N VAL A 210 -5.04 -15.39 -8.75
CA VAL A 210 -3.90 -16.30 -8.66
C VAL A 210 -3.24 -16.16 -7.28
N PRO A 211 -3.27 -17.19 -6.42
CA PRO A 211 -2.60 -17.13 -5.12
C PRO A 211 -1.09 -16.88 -5.25
N ILE A 212 -0.57 -15.99 -4.41
CA ILE A 212 0.86 -15.67 -4.32
C ILE A 212 1.45 -16.52 -3.18
N ALA A 213 2.26 -17.50 -3.54
CA ALA A 213 3.05 -18.27 -2.60
C ALA A 213 4.39 -17.60 -2.31
N ARG A 214 5.08 -18.05 -1.25
CA ARG A 214 6.40 -17.51 -0.90
C ARG A 214 7.43 -17.76 -2.00
N GLU A 215 7.31 -18.87 -2.71
CA GLU A 215 8.21 -19.29 -3.78
C GLU A 215 8.01 -18.45 -5.05
N ASP A 216 6.87 -17.77 -5.18
CA ASP A 216 6.53 -16.91 -6.30
C ASP A 216 7.24 -15.55 -6.23
N ILE A 217 7.56 -15.09 -5.02
CA ILE A 217 8.28 -13.83 -4.79
C ILE A 217 9.78 -14.07 -4.95
N GLN A 218 10.30 -13.81 -6.15
CA GLN A 218 11.66 -14.12 -6.54
C GLN A 218 12.44 -12.84 -6.84
N THR A 219 13.78 -12.90 -6.83
CA THR A 219 14.58 -11.79 -7.36
C THR A 219 14.41 -11.73 -8.87
N PHE A 220 14.47 -10.53 -9.45
CA PHE A 220 14.26 -10.39 -10.88
C PHE A 220 15.29 -11.21 -11.71
N ALA A 221 16.56 -11.26 -11.28
CA ALA A 221 17.58 -12.14 -11.88
C ALA A 221 17.24 -13.64 -11.82
N ARG A 222 16.46 -14.10 -10.83
CA ARG A 222 15.97 -15.49 -10.78
C ARG A 222 14.81 -15.70 -11.75
N VAL A 223 13.93 -14.72 -11.90
CA VAL A 223 12.85 -14.74 -12.91
C VAL A 223 13.44 -14.81 -14.32
N CYS A 224 14.41 -13.96 -14.65
CA CYS A 224 15.11 -13.99 -15.94
C CYS A 224 15.71 -15.37 -16.22
N ARG A 225 16.51 -15.92 -15.30
CA ARG A 225 17.13 -17.25 -15.47
C ARG A 225 16.10 -18.38 -15.63
N ALA A 226 14.99 -18.33 -14.89
CA ALA A 226 13.93 -19.32 -15.03
C ALA A 226 13.27 -19.25 -16.41
N ASN A 227 13.01 -18.05 -16.92
CA ASN A 227 12.39 -17.86 -18.24
C ASN A 227 13.37 -18.24 -19.36
N ILE A 228 14.66 -17.86 -19.27
CA ILE A 228 15.70 -18.29 -20.24
C ILE A 228 15.74 -19.82 -20.37
N ALA A 229 15.65 -20.54 -19.24
CA ALA A 229 15.71 -22.00 -19.22
C ALA A 229 14.44 -22.71 -19.71
N THR A 230 13.29 -22.03 -19.72
CA THR A 230 11.98 -22.64 -20.02
C THR A 230 11.43 -22.25 -21.39
N LEU A 231 11.80 -21.07 -21.88
CA LEU A 231 11.40 -20.57 -23.18
C LEU A 231 12.03 -21.36 -24.32
N GLN A 232 11.27 -21.53 -25.39
CA GLN A 232 11.74 -22.17 -26.63
C GLN A 232 12.15 -21.14 -27.68
N ASP A 233 11.61 -19.93 -27.61
CA ASP A 233 11.88 -18.86 -28.57
C ASP A 233 13.21 -18.16 -28.24
N SER A 234 14.17 -18.26 -29.15
CA SER A 234 15.51 -17.69 -28.95
C SER A 234 15.53 -16.15 -28.86
N ILE A 235 14.56 -15.44 -29.46
CA ILE A 235 14.44 -13.98 -29.32
C ILE A 235 13.95 -13.64 -27.91
N LEU A 236 12.91 -14.33 -27.41
CA LEU A 236 12.42 -14.12 -26.04
C LEU A 236 13.49 -14.49 -25.00
N GLN A 237 14.21 -15.60 -25.22
CA GLN A 237 15.36 -15.95 -24.38
C GLN A 237 16.44 -14.87 -24.39
N ALA A 238 16.77 -14.32 -25.56
CA ALA A 238 17.74 -13.23 -25.69
C ALA A 238 17.27 -11.94 -24.98
N ILE A 239 15.95 -11.65 -24.98
CA ILE A 239 15.36 -10.49 -24.28
C ILE A 239 15.60 -10.63 -22.78
N TYR A 240 15.24 -11.79 -22.19
CA TYR A 240 15.46 -12.05 -20.77
C TYR A 240 16.95 -12.08 -20.40
N LEU A 241 17.80 -12.60 -21.29
CA LEU A 241 19.26 -12.64 -21.08
C LEU A 241 19.87 -11.24 -21.07
N ARG A 242 19.48 -10.38 -22.02
CA ARG A 242 19.91 -8.99 -22.03
C ARG A 242 19.54 -8.30 -20.71
N ARG A 243 18.33 -8.54 -20.23
CA ARG A 243 17.85 -7.98 -18.96
C ARG A 243 18.62 -8.52 -17.75
N ASP A 244 18.99 -9.80 -17.74
CA ASP A 244 19.82 -10.39 -16.68
C ASP A 244 21.21 -9.72 -16.60
N TYR A 245 21.84 -9.40 -17.73
CA TYR A 245 23.09 -8.63 -17.76
C TYR A 245 22.92 -7.20 -17.24
N GLU A 246 21.83 -6.51 -17.60
CA GLU A 246 21.53 -5.15 -17.09
C GLU A 246 21.42 -5.12 -15.56
N LEU A 247 20.84 -6.16 -14.95
CA LEU A 247 20.67 -6.24 -13.49
C LEU A 247 21.96 -6.53 -12.74
N ARG A 248 22.94 -7.13 -13.40
CA ARG A 248 24.27 -7.39 -12.83
C ARG A 248 25.23 -6.22 -13.01
N ASP A 249 24.78 -5.15 -13.66
CA ASP A 249 25.63 -4.04 -14.12
C ASP A 249 26.77 -4.53 -15.04
N GLU A 250 26.55 -5.67 -15.72
CA GLU A 250 27.50 -6.30 -16.63
C GLU A 250 27.30 -5.75 -18.05
N VAL A 251 27.61 -4.47 -18.26
CA VAL A 251 27.51 -3.79 -19.57
C VAL A 251 28.70 -4.16 -20.48
N GLY A 252 29.00 -5.45 -20.55
CA GLY A 252 30.13 -6.03 -21.29
C GLY A 252 29.88 -6.22 -22.79
N VAL A 253 30.68 -7.07 -23.42
CA VAL A 253 30.60 -7.33 -24.87
C VAL A 253 29.32 -8.10 -25.20
N GLU A 254 28.94 -9.07 -24.38
CA GLU A 254 27.73 -9.89 -24.52
C GLU A 254 26.45 -9.04 -24.44
N TYR A 255 26.40 -8.13 -23.47
CA TYR A 255 25.30 -7.17 -23.34
C TYR A 255 25.18 -6.31 -24.59
N ASN A 256 26.29 -5.72 -25.06
CA ASN A 256 26.31 -4.87 -26.23
C ASN A 256 25.93 -5.62 -27.52
N LEU A 257 26.27 -6.92 -27.61
CA LEU A 257 25.87 -7.79 -28.70
C LEU A 257 24.35 -7.95 -28.70
N LEU A 258 23.75 -8.31 -27.56
CA LEU A 258 22.30 -8.44 -27.41
C LEU A 258 21.56 -7.10 -27.62
N ALA A 259 22.12 -5.99 -27.16
CA ALA A 259 21.55 -4.67 -27.40
C ALA A 259 21.58 -4.29 -28.89
N SER A 260 22.60 -4.73 -29.62
CA SER A 260 22.69 -4.54 -31.08
C SER A 260 21.72 -5.44 -31.85
N LEU A 261 21.48 -6.66 -31.35
CA LEU A 261 20.49 -7.60 -31.89
C LEU A 261 19.10 -6.96 -31.96
N PHE A 262 18.62 -6.39 -30.85
CA PHE A 262 17.28 -5.78 -30.80
C PHE A 262 17.16 -4.47 -31.59
N LYS A 263 18.28 -3.91 -32.07
CA LYS A 263 18.32 -2.79 -33.01
C LYS A 263 18.47 -3.25 -34.47
N GLY A 264 18.39 -4.56 -34.73
CA GLY A 264 18.51 -5.13 -36.08
C GLY A 264 19.89 -4.94 -36.74
N ARG A 265 20.95 -4.67 -35.97
CA ARG A 265 22.26 -4.29 -36.54
C ARG A 265 23.03 -5.52 -37.03
N ALA A 266 23.31 -5.59 -38.33
CA ALA A 266 24.17 -6.64 -38.90
C ALA A 266 25.59 -6.63 -38.30
N VAL A 267 26.13 -5.42 -38.06
CA VAL A 267 27.41 -5.24 -37.35
C VAL A 267 27.10 -4.71 -35.95
N PRO A 268 27.35 -5.51 -34.89
CA PRO A 268 27.10 -5.08 -33.53
C PRO A 268 28.05 -3.95 -33.12
N THR A 269 27.60 -3.11 -32.19
CA THR A 269 28.36 -1.98 -31.68
C THR A 269 28.74 -2.20 -30.24
N LEU A 270 29.97 -1.88 -29.88
CA LEU A 270 30.45 -1.79 -28.52
C LEU A 270 30.31 -0.35 -28.02
N GLN A 271 29.45 -0.15 -27.03
CA GLN A 271 29.30 1.12 -26.33
C GLN A 271 29.91 0.99 -24.93
N THR A 272 30.90 1.84 -24.66
CA THR A 272 31.51 2.02 -23.34
C THR A 272 31.40 3.48 -22.91
N ALA A 273 31.86 3.83 -21.71
CA ALA A 273 31.89 5.21 -21.24
C ALA A 273 32.72 6.14 -22.14
N THR A 274 33.69 5.60 -22.88
CA THR A 274 34.68 6.38 -23.64
C THR A 274 34.60 6.16 -25.15
N GLU A 275 33.96 5.09 -25.62
CA GLU A 275 33.91 4.74 -27.04
C GLU A 275 32.54 4.24 -27.47
N ASN A 276 32.17 4.57 -28.71
CA ASN A 276 31.07 3.96 -29.43
C ASN A 276 31.59 3.55 -30.81
N ARG A 277 31.83 2.26 -31.00
CA ARG A 277 32.42 1.71 -32.23
C ARG A 277 31.78 0.40 -32.63
N ASN A 278 32.02 -0.03 -33.86
CA ASN A 278 31.68 -1.39 -34.27
C ASN A 278 32.55 -2.40 -33.52
N MET A 279 31.97 -3.55 -33.16
CA MET A 279 32.72 -4.69 -32.66
C MET A 279 33.60 -5.28 -33.76
N THR A 280 34.76 -5.82 -33.38
CA THR A 280 35.56 -6.62 -34.32
C THR A 280 34.93 -8.00 -34.51
N PRO A 281 35.26 -8.72 -35.60
CA PRO A 281 34.81 -10.10 -35.81
C PRO A 281 35.18 -11.04 -34.64
N GLU A 282 36.34 -10.82 -34.02
CA GLU A 282 36.81 -11.60 -32.87
C GLU A 282 35.97 -11.33 -31.62
N GLU A 283 35.65 -10.07 -31.35
CA GLU A 283 34.79 -9.68 -30.23
C GLU A 283 33.38 -10.26 -30.39
N LYS A 284 32.80 -10.15 -31.59
CA LYS A 284 31.50 -10.75 -31.91
C LYS A 284 31.53 -12.26 -31.69
N ARG A 285 32.54 -12.95 -32.23
CA ARG A 285 32.66 -14.42 -32.10
C ARG A 285 32.85 -14.84 -30.64
N ALA A 286 33.67 -14.13 -29.88
CA ALA A 286 33.90 -14.42 -28.47
C ALA A 286 32.61 -14.25 -27.64
N ALA A 287 31.87 -13.17 -27.87
CA ALA A 287 30.60 -12.93 -27.19
C ALA A 287 29.53 -13.97 -27.56
N GLU A 288 29.44 -14.37 -28.83
CA GLU A 288 28.56 -15.48 -29.24
C GLU A 288 28.92 -16.81 -28.57
N GLU A 289 30.21 -17.15 -28.52
CA GLU A 289 30.70 -18.37 -27.87
C GLU A 289 30.42 -18.36 -26.36
N SER A 290 30.59 -17.21 -25.71
CA SER A 290 30.26 -16.97 -24.30
C SER A 290 28.78 -17.23 -24.04
N ILE A 291 27.88 -16.56 -24.80
CA ILE A 291 26.43 -16.74 -24.69
C ILE A 291 26.02 -18.20 -24.95
N ARG A 292 26.61 -18.85 -25.97
CA ARG A 292 26.32 -20.26 -26.28
C ARG A 292 26.67 -21.19 -25.13
N LYS A 293 27.82 -20.97 -24.52
CA LYS A 293 28.34 -21.85 -23.46
C LYS A 293 27.57 -21.68 -22.16
N GLU A 294 27.20 -20.45 -21.82
CA GLU A 294 26.66 -20.11 -20.50
C GLU A 294 25.14 -20.10 -20.44
N HIS A 295 24.47 -19.78 -21.55
CA HIS A 295 23.04 -19.48 -21.54
C HIS A 295 22.25 -20.20 -22.63
N LEU A 296 22.69 -20.10 -23.88
CA LEU A 296 21.87 -20.45 -25.05
C LEU A 296 22.68 -21.23 -26.09
N PRO A 297 22.80 -22.57 -25.97
CA PRO A 297 23.62 -23.39 -26.84
C PRO A 297 23.36 -23.21 -28.35
N GLY A 298 22.12 -22.87 -28.73
CA GLY A 298 21.70 -22.60 -30.10
C GLY A 298 21.83 -21.15 -30.57
N PHE A 299 22.40 -20.25 -29.77
CA PHE A 299 22.46 -18.82 -30.09
C PHE A 299 23.22 -18.55 -31.39
N ASN A 300 22.63 -17.81 -32.32
CA ASN A 300 23.27 -17.40 -33.57
C ASN A 300 22.88 -15.96 -33.87
N TYR A 301 23.83 -15.04 -33.74
CA TYR A 301 23.56 -13.61 -33.87
C TYR A 301 23.01 -13.26 -35.26
N ASP A 302 23.65 -13.73 -36.32
CA ASP A 302 23.25 -13.37 -37.69
C ASP A 302 21.87 -13.91 -38.06
N ALA A 303 21.54 -15.13 -37.62
CA ALA A 303 20.22 -15.70 -37.81
C ALA A 303 19.14 -14.92 -37.05
N LEU A 304 19.41 -14.57 -35.79
CA LEU A 304 18.47 -13.79 -34.96
C LEU A 304 18.32 -12.35 -35.48
N VAL A 305 19.38 -11.73 -36.02
CA VAL A 305 19.29 -10.40 -36.65
C VAL A 305 18.45 -10.46 -37.93
N ALA A 306 18.58 -11.52 -38.73
CA ALA A 306 17.72 -11.72 -39.89
C ALA A 306 16.25 -11.86 -39.47
N GLU A 307 15.98 -12.59 -38.39
CA GLU A 307 14.64 -12.77 -37.83
C GLU A 307 14.07 -11.48 -37.21
N VAL A 308 14.90 -10.70 -36.48
CA VAL A 308 14.51 -9.39 -35.91
C VAL A 308 14.15 -8.37 -36.98
N ASN A 309 14.85 -8.39 -38.12
CA ASN A 309 14.55 -7.51 -39.24
C ASN A 309 13.37 -8.00 -40.11
N ASP A 310 12.86 -9.22 -39.87
CA ASP A 310 11.66 -9.74 -40.51
C ASP A 310 10.41 -9.37 -39.70
N VAL A 311 9.69 -8.37 -40.19
CA VAL A 311 8.46 -7.87 -39.58
C VAL A 311 7.41 -8.98 -39.41
N ASN A 312 7.28 -9.88 -40.40
CA ASN A 312 6.30 -10.96 -40.36
C ASN A 312 6.70 -12.01 -39.30
N ALA A 313 7.99 -12.28 -39.13
CA ALA A 313 8.49 -13.19 -38.10
C ALA A 313 8.23 -12.67 -36.69
N ILE A 314 8.55 -11.41 -36.40
CA ILE A 314 8.29 -10.80 -35.08
C ILE A 314 6.78 -10.70 -34.81
N ARG A 315 5.97 -10.36 -35.82
CA ARG A 315 4.51 -10.35 -35.69
C ARG A 315 3.95 -11.75 -35.39
N ALA A 316 4.49 -12.80 -36.00
CA ALA A 316 4.10 -14.18 -35.70
C ALA A 316 4.42 -14.56 -34.24
N LYS A 317 5.60 -14.18 -33.73
CA LYS A 317 5.97 -14.40 -32.32
C LYS A 317 5.07 -13.61 -31.37
N PHE A 318 4.77 -12.35 -31.71
CA PHE A 318 3.86 -11.52 -30.92
C PHE A 318 2.47 -12.15 -30.82
N ALA A 319 1.98 -12.75 -31.90
CA ALA A 319 0.69 -13.46 -31.90
C ALA A 319 0.75 -14.81 -31.16
N ALA A 320 1.90 -15.47 -31.12
CA ALA A 320 2.07 -16.80 -30.52
C ALA A 320 2.18 -16.80 -28.99
N THR A 321 2.62 -15.70 -28.36
CA THR A 321 2.65 -15.58 -26.89
C THR A 321 1.37 -14.97 -26.33
N ASP A 322 0.92 -15.48 -25.18
CA ASP A 322 -0.18 -14.90 -24.40
C ASP A 322 0.31 -13.98 -23.27
N VAL A 323 1.62 -13.96 -23.00
CA VAL A 323 2.24 -13.21 -21.90
C VAL A 323 2.36 -11.74 -22.29
N GLY A 324 1.68 -10.86 -21.55
CA GLY A 324 1.67 -9.42 -21.85
C GLY A 324 3.07 -8.80 -21.86
N TYR A 325 3.93 -9.21 -20.91
CA TYR A 325 5.32 -8.77 -20.86
C TYR A 325 6.07 -9.05 -22.17
N GLU A 326 5.98 -10.28 -22.67
CA GLU A 326 6.67 -10.69 -23.90
C GLU A 326 6.14 -9.96 -25.13
N LYS A 327 4.82 -9.74 -25.19
CA LYS A 327 4.19 -8.93 -26.24
C LYS A 327 4.78 -7.52 -26.28
N ILE A 328 4.92 -6.85 -25.13
CA ILE A 328 5.56 -5.53 -25.07
C ILE A 328 7.00 -5.60 -25.56
N GLN A 329 7.80 -6.57 -25.10
CA GLN A 329 9.21 -6.65 -25.50
C GLN A 329 9.37 -6.94 -27.00
N LEU A 330 8.50 -7.77 -27.59
CA LEU A 330 8.48 -8.00 -29.03
C LEU A 330 8.02 -6.74 -29.80
N PHE A 331 7.02 -6.02 -29.28
CA PHE A 331 6.56 -4.79 -29.90
C PHE A 331 7.66 -3.70 -29.95
N ARG A 332 8.47 -3.59 -28.88
CA ARG A 332 9.62 -2.66 -28.82
C ARG A 332 10.64 -2.85 -29.95
N ILE A 333 10.71 -4.04 -30.56
CA ILE A 333 11.62 -4.31 -31.68
C ILE A 333 11.25 -3.49 -32.91
N PHE A 334 9.97 -3.15 -33.09
CA PHE A 334 9.53 -2.39 -34.26
C PHE A 334 9.92 -0.90 -34.23
N ASP A 335 10.35 -0.38 -33.07
CA ASP A 335 10.79 1.01 -32.87
C ASP A 335 9.80 2.06 -33.45
N ILE A 336 8.50 1.83 -33.24
CA ILE A 336 7.42 2.68 -33.78
C ILE A 336 7.23 3.89 -32.86
N GLU A 337 7.28 5.10 -33.43
CA GLU A 337 6.93 6.32 -32.71
C GLU A 337 5.44 6.34 -32.33
N HIS A 338 5.14 6.79 -31.10
CA HIS A 338 3.78 6.87 -30.57
C HIS A 338 3.47 8.33 -30.18
N ASP A 339 2.32 8.84 -30.62
CA ASP A 339 1.88 10.22 -30.38
C ASP A 339 1.46 10.48 -28.92
N ASP A 340 0.89 9.47 -28.26
CA ASP A 340 0.56 9.52 -26.81
C ASP A 340 1.80 9.26 -25.94
N ASP A 341 2.23 10.29 -25.21
CA ASP A 341 3.36 10.23 -24.27
C ASP A 341 3.16 9.19 -23.15
N VAL A 342 1.93 8.94 -22.71
CA VAL A 342 1.63 7.99 -21.62
C VAL A 342 1.81 6.55 -22.11
N ILE A 343 1.28 6.23 -23.28
CA ILE A 343 1.44 4.89 -23.86
C ILE A 343 2.88 4.69 -24.31
N ARG A 344 3.52 5.72 -24.89
CA ARG A 344 4.94 5.71 -25.21
C ARG A 344 5.79 5.44 -23.97
N ASN A 345 5.52 6.10 -22.85
CA ASN A 345 6.22 5.82 -21.59
C ASN A 345 5.89 4.42 -21.08
N PHE A 346 4.66 3.94 -21.17
CA PHE A 346 4.31 2.57 -20.75
C PHE A 346 5.06 1.51 -21.58
N ILE A 347 5.15 1.74 -22.89
CA ILE A 347 5.82 0.85 -23.83
C ILE A 347 7.34 0.98 -23.69
N ASN A 348 7.91 2.18 -23.52
CA ASN A 348 9.36 2.40 -23.55
C ASN A 348 10.01 2.41 -22.17
N GLU A 349 9.40 3.07 -21.19
CA GLU A 349 9.79 2.99 -19.79
C GLU A 349 9.13 1.74 -19.21
N SER A 350 9.93 0.74 -18.85
CA SER A 350 9.44 -0.45 -18.15
C SER A 350 8.56 -0.07 -16.96
N TYR A 351 7.25 -0.09 -17.15
CA TYR A 351 6.27 0.39 -16.19
C TYR A 351 6.46 -0.30 -14.85
N HIS A 352 6.79 0.49 -13.80
CA HIS A 352 6.82 0.26 -12.32
C HIS A 352 7.14 -1.12 -11.71
N ILE A 353 7.40 -2.15 -12.49
CA ILE A 353 7.68 -3.51 -12.04
C ILE A 353 9.20 -3.69 -12.00
N GLU A 354 9.92 -3.15 -12.99
CA GLU A 354 11.28 -3.57 -13.28
C GLU A 354 12.36 -2.75 -12.58
N ASN A 355 12.14 -1.45 -12.30
CA ASN A 355 13.18 -0.55 -11.78
C ASN A 355 13.07 -0.25 -10.28
N GLU A 356 11.92 -0.54 -9.66
CA GLU A 356 11.67 -0.13 -8.28
C GLU A 356 11.94 -1.22 -7.24
N TYR A 357 11.91 -2.49 -7.65
CA TYR A 357 11.94 -3.63 -6.74
C TYR A 357 12.94 -4.71 -7.15
N VAL A 358 13.80 -5.07 -6.20
CA VAL A 358 14.73 -6.21 -6.32
C VAL A 358 13.96 -7.55 -6.40
N MET A 359 12.76 -7.61 -5.81
CA MET A 359 11.90 -8.79 -5.79
C MET A 359 10.61 -8.55 -6.57
N GLN A 360 10.19 -9.52 -7.37
CA GLN A 360 9.06 -9.42 -8.30
C GLN A 360 8.35 -10.77 -8.44
N LEU A 361 7.17 -10.75 -9.07
CA LEU A 361 6.44 -11.94 -9.51
C LEU A 361 6.84 -12.29 -10.96
N ASN A 362 6.82 -13.57 -11.31
CA ASN A 362 7.11 -13.98 -12.69
C ASN A 362 5.93 -13.63 -13.63
N PRO A 363 6.14 -12.84 -14.70
CA PRO A 363 5.07 -12.44 -15.61
C PRO A 363 4.38 -13.61 -16.32
N HIS A 364 5.03 -14.76 -16.45
CA HIS A 364 4.42 -15.97 -17.02
C HIS A 364 3.30 -16.56 -16.14
N LYS A 365 3.36 -16.30 -14.83
CA LYS A 365 2.34 -16.75 -13.87
C LYS A 365 1.40 -15.62 -13.46
N PHE A 366 1.91 -14.39 -13.39
CA PHE A 366 1.20 -13.23 -12.89
C PHE A 366 1.18 -12.13 -13.95
N GLU A 367 0.05 -11.98 -14.62
CA GLU A 367 -0.10 -10.98 -15.70
C GLU A 367 -0.14 -9.57 -15.13
N SER A 368 0.93 -8.83 -15.34
CA SER A 368 1.10 -7.49 -14.81
C SER A 368 0.79 -6.38 -15.81
N ILE A 369 0.64 -6.72 -17.10
CA ILE A 369 0.40 -5.74 -18.15
C ILE A 369 -1.10 -5.51 -18.33
N PRO A 370 -1.57 -4.25 -18.25
CA PRO A 370 -2.97 -3.91 -18.51
C PRO A 370 -3.40 -4.25 -19.94
N GLU A 371 -4.66 -4.70 -20.07
CA GLU A 371 -5.24 -5.11 -21.36
C GLU A 371 -5.19 -4.00 -22.42
N TYR A 372 -5.52 -2.76 -22.05
CA TYR A 372 -5.53 -1.63 -22.99
C TYR A 372 -4.16 -1.35 -23.64
N VAL A 373 -3.06 -1.68 -22.96
CA VAL A 373 -1.70 -1.52 -23.51
C VAL A 373 -1.44 -2.55 -24.59
N ILE A 374 -1.88 -3.79 -24.36
CA ILE A 374 -1.76 -4.87 -25.35
C ILE A 374 -2.63 -4.58 -26.57
N ASP A 375 -3.85 -4.09 -26.36
CA ASP A 375 -4.76 -3.72 -27.45
C ASP A 375 -4.17 -2.60 -28.32
N GLU A 376 -3.50 -1.63 -27.70
CA GLU A 376 -2.82 -0.57 -28.43
C GLU A 376 -1.62 -1.08 -29.24
N CYS A 377 -0.79 -1.96 -28.64
CA CYS A 377 0.27 -2.65 -29.38
C CYS A 377 -0.29 -3.41 -30.59
N VAL A 378 -1.42 -4.11 -30.43
CA VAL A 378 -2.10 -4.83 -31.51
C VAL A 378 -2.56 -3.88 -32.62
N ARG A 379 -3.14 -2.72 -32.26
CA ARG A 379 -3.59 -1.70 -33.20
C ARG A 379 -2.46 -1.14 -34.06
N MET A 380 -1.28 -0.99 -33.47
CA MET A 380 -0.10 -0.41 -34.11
C MET A 380 0.82 -1.42 -34.79
N LEU A 381 0.51 -2.72 -34.74
CA LEU A 381 1.35 -3.72 -35.41
C LEU A 381 1.51 -3.37 -36.89
N PRO A 382 2.76 -3.36 -37.42
CA PRO A 382 3.00 -3.12 -38.83
C PRO A 382 2.17 -4.07 -39.70
N PRO A 383 1.69 -3.61 -40.88
CA PRO A 383 0.97 -4.46 -41.81
C PRO A 383 1.87 -5.62 -42.27
N ILE A 384 1.24 -6.75 -42.59
CA ILE A 384 1.93 -7.92 -43.14
C ILE A 384 2.58 -7.50 -44.45
N GLN A 385 3.90 -7.72 -44.56
CA GLN A 385 4.71 -7.36 -45.73
C GLN A 385 4.73 -8.47 -46.77
#